data_AF-A0A0U2LMG1-F1
#
_entry.id   AF-A0A0U2LMG1-F1
#
_cell.length_a   1.000
_cell.length_b   1.000
_cell.length_c   1.000
_cell.angle_alpha   90.00
_cell.angle_beta   90.00
_cell.angle_gamma   90.00
#
_symmetry.space_group_name_H-M   'P 1'
#
loop_
_entity.id
_entity.type
_entity.pdbx_description
1 polymer ?
#
loop_
_entity_poly.entity_id
_entity_poly.type
_entity_poly.pdbx_seq_one_letter_code
_entity_poly.pdbx_strand_id
1 'polypeptide(L)' 'MLYSEFVLYVIGDSNFIDAKYSVSDYINGYYNNVRPHHYNAGLAPNESEIRYKDSKTVAKFY' A
#
# COMPACT_ATOMS: atom_id res chain seq x y z
N MET A 1 -4.63 9.75 -9.79
CA MET A 1 -5.76 8.79 -9.79
C MET A 1 -6.16 8.56 -8.35
N LEU A 2 -7.19 9.21 -7.82
CA LEU A 2 -7.47 9.09 -6.37
C LEU A 2 -8.95 9.08 -5.97
N TYR A 3 -9.85 9.79 -6.66
CA TYR A 3 -11.26 9.86 -6.22
C TYR A 3 -12.21 8.93 -6.97
N SER A 4 -12.11 8.85 -8.30
CA SER A 4 -13.08 8.11 -9.11
C SER A 4 -13.02 6.59 -8.91
N GLU A 5 -11.82 6.02 -8.78
CA GLU A 5 -11.63 4.58 -8.55
C GLU A 5 -12.03 4.19 -7.13
N PHE A 6 -11.74 5.03 -6.14
CA PHE A 6 -12.17 4.81 -4.76
C PHE A 6 -13.70 4.82 -4.65
N VAL A 7 -14.36 5.80 -5.28
CA VAL A 7 -15.83 5.89 -5.28
C VAL A 7 -16.43 4.66 -5.94
N LEU A 8 -15.94 4.23 -7.11
CA LEU A 8 -16.45 3.05 -7.81
C LEU A 8 -16.32 1.78 -6.98
N TYR A 9 -15.21 1.63 -6.27
CA TYR A 9 -14.94 0.46 -5.44
C TYR A 9 -15.89 0.36 -4.24
N VAL A 10 -16.22 1.49 -3.61
CA VAL A 10 -17.09 1.54 -2.42
C VAL A 10 -18.58 1.46 -2.78
N ILE A 11 -19.01 2.08 -3.89
CA ILE A 11 -20.43 2.08 -4.29
C ILE A 11 -20.90 0.73 -4.86
N GLY A 12 -19.97 -0.17 -5.19
CA GLY A 12 -20.27 -1.52 -5.67
C GLY A 12 -20.80 -2.45 -4.57
N ASP A 13 -20.65 -2.06 -3.30
CA ASP A 13 -21.01 -2.91 -2.17
C ASP A 13 -22.49 -2.76 -1.79
N SER A 14 -23.15 -3.91 -1.69
CA SER A 14 -24.58 -4.01 -1.44
C SER A 14 -24.98 -3.69 0.01
N ASN A 15 -24.01 -3.67 0.94
CA ASN A 15 -24.26 -3.41 2.36
C ASN A 15 -23.05 -2.74 3.04
N PHE A 16 -23.29 -2.20 4.24
CA PHE A 16 -22.30 -1.43 4.99
C PHE A 16 -21.09 -2.25 5.46
N ILE A 17 -21.28 -3.54 5.74
CA ILE A 17 -20.20 -4.41 6.20
C ILE A 17 -19.19 -4.61 5.06
N ASP A 18 -19.69 -4.94 3.87
CA ASP A 18 -18.85 -5.12 2.68
C ASP A 18 -18.16 -3.81 2.29
N ALA A 19 -18.90 -2.69 2.29
CA ALA A 19 -18.33 -1.36 2.02
C ALA A 19 -17.18 -1.01 2.98
N LYS A 20 -17.29 -1.38 4.26
CA LYS A 20 -16.22 -1.17 5.25
C LYS A 20 -14.96 -1.99 4.90
N TYR A 21 -15.14 -3.25 4.49
CA TYR A 21 -14.01 -4.08 4.09
C TYR A 21 -13.37 -3.56 2.82
N SER A 22 -14.15 -3.19 1.80
CA SER A 22 -13.65 -2.57 0.57
C SER A 22 -12.86 -1.29 0.86
N VAL A 23 -13.37 -0.35 1.65
CA VAL A 23 -12.57 0.84 2.02
C VAL A 23 -11.22 0.44 2.65
N SER A 24 -11.21 -0.56 3.52
CA SER A 24 -9.99 -1.03 4.19
C SER A 24 -9.01 -1.68 3.21
N ASP A 25 -9.50 -2.52 2.31
CA ASP A 25 -8.72 -3.20 1.29
C ASP A 25 -8.13 -2.22 0.28
N TYR A 26 -8.91 -1.21 -0.13
CA TYR A 26 -8.41 -0.14 -0.99
C TYR A 26 -7.27 0.62 -0.34
N ILE A 27 -7.46 1.06 0.92
CA ILE A 27 -6.43 1.81 1.65
C ILE A 27 -5.17 0.97 1.80
N ASN A 28 -5.30 -0.29 2.25
CA ASN A 28 -4.17 -1.19 2.40
C ASN A 28 -3.47 -1.47 1.07
N GLY A 29 -4.22 -1.73 0.00
CA GLY A 29 -3.70 -1.98 -1.34
C GLY A 29 -2.93 -0.77 -1.87
N TYR A 30 -3.53 0.42 -1.78
CA TYR A 30 -2.90 1.67 -2.22
C TYR A 30 -1.65 1.99 -1.41
N TYR A 31 -1.73 1.94 -0.07
CA TYR A 31 -0.58 2.26 0.78
C TYR A 31 0.59 1.33 0.53
N ASN A 32 0.34 0.02 0.43
CA ASN A 32 1.41 -0.97 0.37
C ASN A 32 1.99 -1.12 -1.04
N ASN A 33 1.19 -0.95 -2.09
CA ASN A 33 1.62 -1.27 -3.46
C ASN A 33 1.78 -0.05 -4.38
N VAL A 34 1.17 1.09 -4.08
CA VAL A 34 1.11 2.22 -5.02
C VAL A 34 1.78 3.47 -4.45
N ARG A 35 1.63 3.74 -3.15
CA ARG A 35 2.05 5.02 -2.55
C ARG A 35 3.58 5.18 -2.59
N PRO A 36 4.14 6.13 -3.36
CA PRO A 36 5.57 6.41 -3.33
C PRO A 36 5.94 7.04 -1.99
N HIS A 37 7.02 6.57 -1.37
CA HIS A 37 7.45 7.02 -0.06
C HIS A 37 8.88 7.56 -0.09
N HIS A 38 9.10 8.78 0.41
CA HIS A 38 10.41 9.44 0.36
C HIS A 38 11.52 8.61 1.04
N TYR A 39 11.23 8.04 2.21
CA TYR A 39 12.18 7.18 2.92
C TYR A 39 12.47 5.85 2.21
N ASN A 40 11.63 5.46 1.25
CA ASN A 40 11.79 4.23 0.46
C ASN A 40 12.40 4.54 -0.91
N ALA A 41 13.09 5.68 -1.05
CA ALA A 41 13.61 6.20 -2.31
C ALA A 41 12.53 6.41 -3.39
N GLY A 42 11.31 6.75 -2.96
CA GLY A 42 10.15 6.93 -3.84
C GLY A 42 9.44 5.63 -4.24
N LEU A 43 9.90 4.47 -3.77
CA LEU A 43 9.23 3.19 -4.00
C LEU A 43 8.01 3.01 -3.12
N ALA A 44 7.11 2.12 -3.54
CA ALA A 44 6.04 1.64 -2.68
C ALA A 44 6.61 0.78 -1.52
N PRO A 45 5.93 0.70 -0.37
CA PRO A 45 6.38 -0.11 0.76
C PRO A 45 6.72 -1.55 0.39
N ASN A 46 5.84 -2.27 -0.31
CA ASN A 46 6.10 -3.66 -0.69
C ASN A 46 7.32 -3.81 -1.61
N GLU A 47 7.52 -2.87 -2.54
CA GLU A 47 8.70 -2.86 -3.40
C GLU A 47 9.99 -2.64 -2.61
N SER A 48 9.96 -1.74 -1.62
CA SER A 48 11.11 -1.52 -0.75
C SER A 48 11.42 -2.72 0.14
N GLU A 49 10.42 -3.43 0.63
CA GLU A 49 10.59 -4.67 1.42
C GLU A 49 11.20 -5.79 0.57
N ILE A 50 10.77 -5.94 -0.69
CA ILE A 50 11.39 -6.89 -1.64
C ILE A 50 12.85 -6.54 -1.84
N ARG A 51 13.17 -5.27 -2.10
CA ARG A 51 14.55 -4.81 -2.30
C ARG A 51 15.41 -4.98 -1.04
N TYR A 52 14.83 -4.80 0.14
CA TYR A 52 15.51 -5.00 1.41
C TYR A 52 15.93 -6.47 1.61
N LYS A 53 15.11 -7.44 1.18
CA LYS A 53 15.44 -8.88 1.29
C LYS A 53 16.74 -9.25 0.57
N ASP A 54 17.05 -8.56 -0.53
CA ASP A 54 18.27 -8.75 -1.31
C ASP A 54 19.42 -7.83 -0.87
N SER A 55 19.21 -7.01 0.16
CA SER A 55 20.21 -6.04 0.62
C SER A 55 21.33 -6.71 1.41
N LYS A 56 22.54 -6.16 1.29
CA LYS A 56 23.68 -6.60 2.10
C LYS A 56 23.59 -5.97 3.49
N THR A 57 23.74 -6.78 4.53
CA THR A 57 23.82 -6.31 5.91
C THR A 57 25.09 -5.46 6.09
N VAL A 58 24.90 -4.17 6.36
CA VAL A 58 26.01 -3.21 6.59
C VAL A 58 26.12 -2.77 8.05
N ALA A 59 25.25 -3.28 8.93
CA ALA A 59 25.31 -3.00 10.35
C ALA A 59 26.60 -3.59 10.96
N LYS A 60 27.42 -2.72 11.55
CA LYS A 60 28.57 -3.12 12.37
C LYS A 60 28.12 -3.19 13.82
N PHE A 61 28.27 -4.37 14.43
CA PHE A 61 28.20 -4.52 15.87
C PHE A 61 29.57 -4.11 16.42
N TYR A 62 29.62 -2.99 17.14
CA TYR A 62 30.78 -2.57 17.93
C TYR A 62 30.58 -3.04 19.37
#